data_AF-A0A1J0KS71-F1
#
_entry.id   AF-A0A1J0KS71-F1
#
_cell.length_a   1.000
_cell.length_b   1.000
_cell.length_c   1.000
_cell.angle_alpha   90.00
_cell.angle_beta   90.00
_cell.angle_gamma   90.00
#
_symmetry.space_group_name_H-M   'P 1'
#
loop_
_entity.id
_entity.type
_entity.pdbx_description
1 polymer ?
#
loop_
_entity_poly.entity_id
_entity_poly.type
_entity_poly.pdbx_seq_one_letter_code
_entity_poly.pdbx_strand_id
1 'polypeptide(L)'
;MSAEEFLSKKLQKFSLLDIALVKWVYLFIGALTCTLYTPLLNVSWIFFLLMALIAQFPLLIHFFTSEGTYMEKARHYLATNKPAYQVLLFFSTFFFGCMITVLAPVLITVPWYAYVGIIVVLAIKPMTSNMFW
;
A
#
# COMPACT_ATOMS: atom_id res chain seq x y z
N MET A 1 -1.35 -28.05 1.77
CA MET A 1 -1.08 -26.64 2.12
C MET A 1 -1.77 -25.78 1.09
N SER A 2 -2.65 -24.87 1.50
CA SER A 2 -3.40 -24.03 0.55
C SER A 2 -2.49 -22.92 -0.03
N ALA A 3 -2.87 -22.36 -1.18
CA ALA A 3 -2.14 -21.22 -1.76
C ALA A 3 -2.11 -20.01 -0.80
N GLU A 4 -3.20 -19.81 -0.05
CA GLU A 4 -3.29 -18.76 0.96
C GLU A 4 -2.29 -18.97 2.11
N GLU A 5 -2.17 -20.20 2.62
CA GLU A 5 -1.18 -20.55 3.65
C GLU A 5 0.26 -20.38 3.15
N PHE A 6 0.54 -20.76 1.89
CA PHE A 6 1.85 -20.60 1.28
C PHE A 6 2.25 -19.13 1.16
N LEU A 7 1.36 -18.28 0.65
CA LEU A 7 1.60 -16.86 0.49
C LEU A 7 1.70 -16.14 1.84
N SER A 8 0.85 -16.50 2.80
CA SER A 8 0.89 -16.00 4.18
C SER A 8 2.26 -16.23 4.84
N LYS A 9 2.80 -17.46 4.76
CA LYS A 9 4.14 -17.79 5.31
C LYS A 9 5.26 -16.95 4.71
N LYS A 10 5.16 -16.57 3.42
CA LYS A 10 6.13 -15.68 2.80
C LYS A 10 5.96 -14.22 3.26
N LEU A 11 4.72 -13.75 3.36
CA LEU A 11 4.40 -12.39 3.79
C LEU A 11 4.82 -12.11 5.25
N GLN A 12 4.73 -13.11 6.13
CA GLN A 12 5.16 -13.01 7.53
C GLN A 12 6.67 -12.77 7.70
N LYS A 13 7.48 -13.04 6.66
CA LYS A 13 8.92 -12.77 6.68
C LYS A 13 9.28 -11.29 6.48
N PHE A 14 8.32 -10.46 6.11
CA PHE A 14 8.59 -9.05 5.81
C PHE A 14 8.94 -8.30 7.08
N SER A 15 9.93 -7.41 6.99
CA SER A 15 10.19 -6.47 8.06
C SER A 15 9.16 -5.32 8.06
N LEU A 16 9.07 -4.58 9.16
CA LEU A 16 8.25 -3.36 9.24
C LEU A 16 8.63 -2.35 8.16
N LEU A 17 9.93 -2.27 7.86
CA LEU A 17 10.47 -1.39 6.85
C LEU A 17 10.05 -1.84 5.44
N ASP A 18 10.01 -3.15 5.18
CA ASP A 18 9.57 -3.68 3.89
C ASP A 18 8.10 -3.35 3.64
N ILE A 19 7.24 -3.50 4.65
CA ILE A 19 5.84 -3.06 4.55
C ILE A 19 5.73 -1.57 4.29
N ALA A 20 6.51 -0.73 4.99
CA ALA A 20 6.47 0.70 4.77
C ALA A 20 6.85 1.05 3.31
N LEU A 21 7.89 0.43 2.77
CA LEU A 21 8.31 0.62 1.37
C LEU A 21 7.25 0.16 0.39
N VAL A 22 6.60 -0.98 0.64
CA VAL A 22 5.49 -1.49 -0.18
C VAL A 22 4.31 -0.52 -0.20
N LYS A 23 3.95 0.09 0.95
CA LYS A 23 2.90 1.13 1.01
C LYS A 23 3.24 2.33 0.13
N TRP A 24 4.50 2.76 0.13
CA TRP A 24 4.95 3.84 -0.74
C TRP A 24 4.86 3.47 -2.21
N VAL A 25 5.27 2.25 -2.59
CA VAL A 25 5.10 1.74 -3.95
C VAL A 25 3.64 1.81 -4.39
N TYR A 26 2.71 1.31 -3.58
CA TYR A 26 1.28 1.36 -3.91
C TYR A 26 0.73 2.78 -4.02
N LEU A 27 1.19 3.69 -3.14
CA LEU A 27 0.84 5.11 -3.18
C LEU A 27 1.29 5.76 -4.49
N PHE A 28 2.54 5.53 -4.91
CA PHE A 28 3.04 6.07 -6.18
C PHE A 28 2.39 5.42 -7.41
N ILE A 29 1.98 4.15 -7.33
CA ILE A 29 1.17 3.52 -8.39
C ILE A 29 -0.19 4.22 -8.52
N GLY A 30 -0.86 4.50 -7.40
CA GLY A 30 -2.11 5.26 -7.40
C GLY A 30 -1.95 6.66 -8.00
N ALA A 31 -0.91 7.37 -7.56
CA ALA A 31 -0.59 8.70 -8.09
C ALA A 31 -0.27 8.66 -9.59
N LEU A 32 0.61 7.76 -10.03
CA LEU A 32 0.93 7.57 -11.45
C LEU A 32 -0.32 7.28 -12.27
N THR A 33 -1.18 6.37 -11.81
CA THR A 33 -2.42 6.02 -12.52
C THR A 33 -3.34 7.24 -12.65
N CYS A 34 -3.48 8.03 -11.58
CA CYS A 34 -4.32 9.22 -11.58
C CYS A 34 -3.74 10.33 -12.50
N THR A 35 -2.42 10.49 -12.55
CA THR A 35 -1.78 11.45 -13.47
C THR A 35 -1.87 11.04 -14.93
N LEU A 36 -1.77 9.74 -15.25
CA LEU A 36 -1.83 9.23 -16.62
C LEU A 36 -3.27 9.15 -17.15
N TYR A 37 -4.24 8.84 -16.29
CA TYR A 37 -5.64 8.68 -16.68
C TYR A 37 -6.47 9.87 -16.20
N THR A 38 -6.46 10.92 -17.02
CA THR A 38 -7.09 12.23 -16.73
C THR A 38 -8.56 12.19 -16.31
N PRO A 39 -9.42 11.22 -16.74
CA PRO A 39 -10.79 11.13 -16.21
C PRO A 39 -10.86 10.95 -14.68
N LEU A 40 -9.83 10.36 -14.05
CA LEU A 40 -9.78 10.23 -12.58
C LEU A 40 -9.59 11.56 -11.86
N LEU A 41 -9.00 12.56 -12.51
CA LEU A 41 -8.80 13.88 -11.92
C LEU A 41 -10.13 14.64 -11.74
N ASN A 42 -11.15 14.30 -12.53
CA ASN A 42 -12.48 14.89 -12.42
C ASN A 42 -13.33 14.26 -11.31
N VAL A 43 -12.87 13.13 -10.75
CA VAL A 43 -13.55 12.48 -9.62
C VAL A 43 -13.21 13.24 -8.34
N SER A 44 -14.24 13.51 -7.52
CA SER A 44 -14.04 14.19 -6.24
C SER A 44 -13.06 13.44 -5.34
N TRP A 45 -12.14 14.17 -4.69
CA TRP A 45 -11.22 13.60 -3.70
C TRP A 45 -11.96 12.87 -2.57
N ILE A 46 -13.21 13.26 -2.27
CA ILE A 46 -14.07 12.61 -1.26
C ILE A 46 -14.34 11.15 -1.64
N PHE A 47 -14.55 10.87 -2.93
CA PHE A 47 -14.75 9.50 -3.40
C PHE A 47 -13.52 8.64 -3.11
N PHE A 48 -12.33 9.13 -3.45
CA PHE A 48 -11.08 8.42 -3.18
C PHE A 48 -10.84 8.22 -1.67
N LEU A 49 -11.17 9.22 -0.84
CA LEU A 49 -11.12 9.10 0.61
C LEU A 49 -12.06 7.98 1.12
N LEU A 50 -13.32 7.96 0.67
CA LEU A 50 -14.28 6.93 1.09
C LEU A 50 -13.82 5.52 0.71
N MET A 51 -13.33 5.34 -0.52
CA MET A 51 -12.80 4.06 -0.98
C MET A 51 -11.57 3.63 -0.17
N ALA A 52 -10.67 4.56 0.16
CA ALA A 52 -9.53 4.29 1.01
C ALA A 52 -9.95 3.86 2.43
N LEU A 53 -10.93 4.54 3.02
CA LEU A 53 -11.45 4.23 4.36
C LEU A 53 -12.17 2.88 4.40
N ILE A 54 -12.98 2.54 3.40
CA ILE A 54 -13.66 1.24 3.30
C ILE A 54 -12.63 0.10 3.25
N ALA A 55 -11.58 0.24 2.42
CA ALA A 55 -10.51 -0.75 2.33
C ALA A 55 -9.67 -0.83 3.62
N GLN A 56 -9.50 0.30 4.31
CA GLN A 56 -8.69 0.40 5.52
C GLN A 56 -9.41 -0.10 6.78
N PHE A 57 -10.74 -0.08 6.81
CA PHE A 57 -11.53 -0.41 8.00
C PHE A 57 -11.22 -1.82 8.57
N PRO A 58 -11.16 -2.92 7.77
CA PRO A 58 -10.80 -4.23 8.30
C PRO A 58 -9.35 -4.29 8.81
N LEU A 59 -8.44 -3.53 8.20
CA LEU A 59 -7.04 -3.45 8.63
C LEU A 59 -6.90 -2.74 9.97
N LEU A 60 -7.68 -1.69 10.20
CA LEU A 60 -7.72 -0.96 11.46
C LEU A 60 -8.28 -1.83 12.57
N ILE A 61 -9.40 -2.53 12.32
CA ILE A 61 -9.95 -3.47 13.31
C ILE A 61 -8.88 -4.49 13.69
N HIS A 62 -8.27 -5.16 12.70
CA HIS A 62 -7.22 -6.15 12.95
C HIS A 62 -6.05 -5.58 13.79
N PHE A 63 -5.61 -4.37 13.46
CA PHE A 63 -4.55 -3.70 14.21
C PHE A 63 -4.96 -3.31 15.65
N PHE A 64 -6.19 -2.83 15.84
CA PHE A 64 -6.68 -2.39 17.15
C PHE A 64 -7.10 -3.52 18.08
N THR A 65 -7.52 -4.67 17.55
CA THR A 65 -7.81 -5.89 18.32
C THR A 65 -6.56 -6.46 18.99
N SER A 66 -5.38 -6.15 18.47
CA SER A 66 -4.11 -6.55 19.08
C SER A 66 -3.83 -5.71 20.34
N GLU A 67 -3.62 -6.36 21.48
CA GLU A 67 -3.22 -5.69 22.73
C GLU A 67 -1.71 -5.35 22.70
N GLY A 68 -1.31 -4.35 23.51
CA GLY A 68 0.10 -3.93 23.65
C GLY A 68 0.44 -2.57 23.02
N THR A 69 1.74 -2.25 23.02
CA THR A 69 2.32 -1.03 22.48
C THR A 69 2.24 -0.98 20.94
N TYR A 70 2.37 0.21 20.34
CA TYR A 70 2.33 0.36 18.87
C TYR A 70 3.31 -0.57 18.13
N MET A 71 4.50 -0.80 18.68
CA MET A 71 5.50 -1.69 18.07
C MET A 71 5.09 -3.16 18.17
N GLU A 72 4.49 -3.57 19.28
CA GLU A 72 3.98 -4.94 19.46
C GLU A 72 2.80 -5.21 18.53
N LYS A 73 1.87 -4.26 18.40
CA LYS A 73 0.76 -4.34 17.43
C LYS A 73 1.27 -4.45 16.00
N ALA A 74 2.29 -3.67 15.63
CA ALA A 74 2.87 -3.72 14.29
C ALA A 74 3.59 -5.05 14.00
N ARG A 75 4.27 -5.63 15.00
CA ARG A 75 4.85 -6.99 14.89
C ARG A 75 3.76 -8.06 14.81
N HIS A 76 2.68 -7.93 15.57
CA HIS A 76 1.58 -8.89 15.52
C HIS A 76 0.84 -8.84 14.18
N TYR A 77 0.61 -7.63 13.65
CA TYR A 77 0.05 -7.40 12.32
C TYR A 77 0.89 -8.09 11.23
N LEU A 78 2.22 -7.99 11.31
CA LEU A 78 3.14 -8.70 10.42
C LEU A 78 3.04 -10.22 10.55
N ALA A 79 3.03 -10.72 11.79
CA ALA A 79 2.98 -12.15 12.08
C ALA A 79 1.64 -12.79 11.67
N THR A 80 0.58 -12.01 11.49
CA THR A 80 -0.75 -12.51 11.09
C THR A 80 -1.16 -12.03 9.70
N ASN A 81 -0.20 -11.56 8.91
CA ASN A 81 -0.44 -10.96 7.62
C ASN A 81 -0.92 -12.00 6.59
N LYS A 82 -2.16 -11.85 6.12
CA LYS A 82 -2.77 -12.70 5.10
C LYS A 82 -2.77 -12.02 3.73
N PRO A 83 -2.81 -12.77 2.62
CA PRO A 83 -2.93 -12.19 1.28
C PRO A 83 -4.12 -11.23 1.14
N ALA A 84 -5.26 -11.54 1.77
CA ALA A 84 -6.42 -10.65 1.79
C ALA A 84 -6.11 -9.26 2.39
N TYR A 85 -5.31 -9.20 3.46
CA TYR A 85 -4.89 -7.92 4.06
C TYR A 85 -3.96 -7.14 3.15
N GLN A 86 -3.13 -7.81 2.35
CA GLN A 86 -2.29 -7.15 1.36
C GLN A 86 -3.11 -6.53 0.22
N VAL A 87 -4.17 -7.20 -0.22
CA VAL A 87 -5.11 -6.64 -1.22
C VAL A 87 -5.82 -5.40 -0.67
N LEU A 88 -6.31 -5.46 0.56
CA LEU A 88 -6.93 -4.30 1.23
C LEU A 88 -5.92 -3.15 1.43
N LEU A 89 -4.67 -3.49 1.76
CA LEU A 89 -3.62 -2.50 1.92
C LEU A 89 -3.30 -1.81 0.59
N PHE A 90 -3.22 -2.58 -0.49
CA PHE A 90 -3.07 -2.06 -1.84
C PHE A 90 -4.20 -1.09 -2.17
N PHE A 91 -5.47 -1.49 -2.03
CA PHE A 91 -6.60 -0.60 -2.34
C PHE A 91 -6.59 0.67 -1.49
N SER A 92 -6.40 0.55 -0.18
CA SER A 92 -6.36 1.70 0.73
C SER A 92 -5.29 2.71 0.31
N THR A 93 -4.05 2.25 0.09
CA THR A 93 -2.92 3.12 -0.26
C THR A 93 -2.98 3.63 -1.70
N PHE A 94 -3.51 2.83 -2.63
CA PHE A 94 -3.75 3.22 -4.02
C PHE A 94 -4.76 4.38 -4.10
N PHE A 95 -5.93 4.23 -3.48
CA PHE A 95 -6.95 5.28 -3.48
C PHE A 95 -6.48 6.53 -2.73
N PHE A 96 -5.67 6.36 -1.68
CA PHE A 96 -5.03 7.48 -1.02
C PHE A 96 -4.04 8.22 -1.95
N GLY A 97 -3.28 7.50 -2.79
CA GLY A 97 -2.44 8.09 -3.84
C GLY A 97 -3.23 8.89 -4.88
N CYS A 98 -4.37 8.36 -5.32
CA CYS A 98 -5.29 9.10 -6.19
C CYS A 98 -5.83 10.37 -5.51
N MET A 99 -6.25 10.27 -4.25
CA MET A 99 -6.75 11.40 -3.46
C MET A 99 -5.69 12.52 -3.36
N ILE A 100 -4.45 12.17 -3.03
CA ILE A 100 -3.35 13.14 -2.97
C ILE A 100 -3.14 13.81 -4.33
N THR A 101 -3.22 13.05 -5.42
CA THR A 101 -3.02 13.60 -6.78
C THR A 101 -4.09 14.61 -7.15
N VAL A 102 -5.35 14.37 -6.77
CA VAL A 102 -6.45 15.32 -6.97
C VAL A 102 -6.28 16.57 -6.09
N LEU A 103 -5.84 16.42 -4.83
CA LEU A 103 -5.65 17.53 -3.90
C LEU A 103 -4.39 18.36 -4.19
N ALA A 104 -3.35 17.74 -4.76
CA ALA A 104 -2.06 18.35 -5.03
C ALA A 104 -1.78 18.37 -6.55
N PRO A 105 -2.35 19.34 -7.29
CA PRO A 105 -2.23 19.39 -8.76
C PRO A 105 -0.79 19.53 -9.27
N VAL A 106 0.16 19.94 -8.41
CA VAL A 106 1.61 19.92 -8.73
C VAL A 106 2.11 18.52 -9.09
N LEU A 107 1.46 17.46 -8.63
CA LEU A 107 1.82 16.09 -8.98
C LEU A 107 1.54 15.78 -10.46
N ILE A 108 0.59 16.48 -11.08
CA ILE A 108 0.27 16.28 -12.50
C ILE A 108 1.39 16.80 -13.41
N THR A 109 2.18 17.76 -12.95
CA THR A 109 3.31 18.31 -13.73
C THR A 109 4.56 17.43 -13.63
N VAL A 110 4.60 16.48 -12.70
CA VAL A 110 5.71 15.54 -12.55
C VAL A 110 5.68 14.55 -13.71
N PRO A 111 6.80 14.36 -14.43
CA PRO A 111 6.82 13.43 -15.55
C PRO A 111 6.64 11.99 -15.09
N TRP A 112 5.92 11.19 -15.88
CA TRP A 112 5.58 9.79 -15.55
C TRP A 112 6.82 8.94 -15.24
N TYR A 113 7.96 9.20 -15.88
CA TYR A 113 9.20 8.44 -15.65
C TYR A 113 9.78 8.66 -14.25
N ALA A 114 9.52 9.81 -13.61
CA ALA A 114 9.96 10.07 -12.24
C ALA A 114 9.19 9.16 -11.25
N TYR A 115 7.89 9.00 -11.44
CA TYR A 115 7.09 8.03 -10.69
C TYR A 115 7.61 6.61 -10.87
N VAL A 116 7.85 6.19 -12.12
CA VAL A 116 8.38 4.84 -12.41
C VAL A 116 9.75 4.64 -11.74
N GLY A 117 10.65 5.61 -11.84
CA GLY A 117 11.95 5.55 -11.19
C GLY A 117 11.85 5.36 -9.68
N ILE A 118 10.99 6.14 -9.01
CA ILE A 118 10.74 6.03 -7.57
C ILE A 118 10.13 4.66 -7.22
N ILE A 119 9.12 4.20 -7.97
CA ILE A 119 8.48 2.91 -7.76
C ILE A 119 9.50 1.78 -7.83
N VAL A 120 10.35 1.77 -8.87
CA VAL A 120 11.39 0.74 -9.03
C VAL A 120 12.37 0.79 -7.86
N VAL A 121 12.90 1.96 -7.50
CA VAL A 121 13.86 2.10 -6.38
C VAL A 121 13.27 1.60 -5.06
N LEU A 122 12.02 1.97 -4.75
CA LEU A 122 11.34 1.56 -3.52
C LEU A 122 10.96 0.08 -3.51
N ALA A 123 10.70 -0.52 -4.68
CA ALA A 123 10.37 -1.92 -4.82
C ALA A 123 11.59 -2.86 -4.67
N ILE A 124 12.81 -2.39 -5.00
CA ILE A 124 14.02 -3.22 -4.96
C ILE A 124 14.23 -3.86 -3.60
N LYS A 125 14.20 -3.08 -2.50
CA LYS A 125 14.51 -3.61 -1.18
C LYS A 125 13.52 -4.69 -0.70
N PRO A 126 12.19 -4.46 -0.72
CA PRO A 126 11.21 -5.50 -0.41
C PRO A 126 11.36 -6.76 -1.27
N MET A 127 11.73 -6.60 -2.55
CA MET A 127 11.99 -7.74 -3.43
C MET A 127 13.28 -8.47 -3.04
N THR A 128 14.36 -7.75 -2.71
CA THR A 128 15.65 -8.33 -2.31
C THR A 128 15.61 -9.09 -0.99
N SER A 129 14.77 -8.68 -0.04
CA SER A 129 14.50 -9.40 1.21
C SER A 129 13.92 -10.80 0.96
N ASN A 130 13.23 -10.98 -0.18
CA ASN A 130 12.75 -12.27 -0.68
C ASN A 130 13.61 -12.88 -1.81
N MET A 131 14.64 -12.18 -2.32
CA MET A 131 15.47 -12.70 -3.43
C MET A 131 16.52 -13.71 -2.95
N PHE A 132 16.77 -13.78 -1.65
CA PHE A 132 17.41 -14.96 -1.09
C PHE A 132 16.31 -15.98 -0.77
N TRP A 133 16.25 -16.97 -1.66
CA TRP A 133 15.78 -18.33 -1.35
C TRP A 133 16.08 -18.73 0.09
#